data_AF-A0A7Y8MSI0-F1
#
_entry.id   AF-A0A7Y8MSI0-F1
#
_cell.length_a   1.000
_cell.length_b   1.000
_cell.length_c   1.000
_cell.angle_alpha   90.00
_cell.angle_beta   90.00
_cell.angle_gamma   90.00
#
_symmetry.space_group_name_H-M   'P 1'
#
loop_
_entity.id
_entity.type
_entity.pdbx_description
1 polymer ?
#
loop_
_entity_poly.entity_id
_entity_poly.type
_entity_poly.pdbx_seq_one_letter_code
_entity_poly.pdbx_strand_id
1 'polypeptide(L)' 'ELPRWLHRYNWHRPHGSLKATTPISRLGLTENNLLRLHI' A
#
# COMPACT_ATOMS: atom_id res chain seq x y z
N GLU A 1 -3.51 15.92 6.67
CA GLU A 1 -3.86 15.03 5.52
C GLU A 1 -3.08 13.71 5.49
N LEU A 2 -3.01 12.99 6.60
CA LEU A 2 -2.27 11.73 6.70
C LEU A 2 -2.89 10.55 5.90
N PRO A 3 -4.23 10.39 5.83
CA PRO A 3 -4.84 9.23 5.16
C PRO A 3 -4.55 9.17 3.66
N ARG A 4 -4.59 10.32 2.97
CA ARG A 4 -4.35 10.40 1.52
C ARG A 4 -2.89 10.14 1.17
N TRP A 5 -1.96 10.62 1.99
CA TRP A 5 -0.54 10.36 1.82
C TRP A 5 -0.24 8.87 2.01
N LEU A 6 -0.78 8.25 3.06
CA LEU A 6 -0.61 6.82 3.33
C LEU A 6 -1.15 5.95 2.18
N HIS A 7 -2.32 6.30 1.65
CA HIS A 7 -2.89 5.60 0.50
C HIS A 7 -1.97 5.66 -0.71
N ARG A 8 -1.48 6.86 -1.08
CA ARG A 8 -0.55 6.98 -2.21
C ARG A 8 0.76 6.25 -1.98
N TYR A 9 1.30 6.27 -0.76
CA TYR A 9 2.54 5.58 -0.43
C TYR A 9 2.38 4.05 -0.58
N ASN A 10 1.33 3.48 0.01
CA ASN A 10 1.13 2.04 0.02
C ASN A 10 0.66 1.46 -1.33
N TRP A 11 -0.17 2.19 -2.08
CA TRP A 11 -0.81 1.69 -3.31
C TRP A 11 -0.26 2.24 -4.62
N HIS A 12 0.46 3.36 -4.62
CA HIS A 12 0.87 4.01 -5.88
C HIS A 12 2.35 4.35 -5.96
N ARG A 13 3.11 4.23 -4.86
CA ARG A 13 4.54 4.58 -4.86
C ARG A 13 5.39 3.33 -5.14
N PRO A 14 6.09 3.26 -6.29
CA PRO A 14 7.02 2.18 -6.55
C PRO A 14 8.27 2.34 -5.68
N HIS A 15 8.75 1.25 -5.11
CA HIS A 15 9.95 1.23 -4.28
C HIS A 15 11.06 0.40 -4.92
N GLY A 16 12.27 0.97 -5.05
CA GLY A 16 13.43 0.28 -5.63
C GLY A 16 13.82 -0.99 -4.86
N SER A 17 13.76 -0.96 -3.53
CA SER A 17 13.98 -2.13 -2.67
C SER A 17 12.93 -3.23 -2.83
N LEU A 18 11.79 -2.91 -3.46
CA LEU A 18 10.71 -3.83 -3.78
C LEU A 18 10.65 -4.11 -5.29
N LYS A 19 11.77 -4.03 -6.02
CA LYS A 19 11.79 -4.24 -7.48
C LYS A 19 10.79 -3.33 -8.23
N ALA A 20 10.68 -2.08 -7.78
CA ALA A 20 9.71 -1.10 -8.28
C ALA A 20 8.23 -1.46 -8.06
N THR A 21 7.92 -2.42 -7.18
CA THR A 21 6.54 -2.68 -6.77
C THR A 21 6.14 -1.79 -5.59
N THR A 22 4.83 -1.66 -5.38
CA THR A 22 4.27 -0.92 -4.25
C THR A 22 4.36 -1.73 -2.95
N PRO A 23 4.38 -1.08 -1.78
CA PRO A 23 4.47 -1.77 -0.49
C PRO A 23 3.35 -2.80 -0.27
N ILE A 24 2.10 -2.49 -0.68
CA ILE A 24 0.95 -3.38 -0.48
C ILE A 24 1.07 -4.70 -1.25
N SER A 25 1.85 -4.73 -2.35
CA SER A 25 2.07 -5.93 -3.16
C SER A 25 2.72 -7.08 -2.38
N ARG A 26 3.37 -6.80 -1.24
CA ARG A 26 3.98 -7.82 -0.38
C ARG A 26 2.98 -8.65 0.42
N LEU A 27 1.75 -8.19 0.58
CA LEU A 27 0.76 -8.91 1.38
C LEU A 27 0.28 -10.19 0.69
N GLY A 28 0.51 -10.34 -0.63
CA GLY A 28 0.10 -11.54 -1.38
C GLY A 28 -1.42 -11.75 -1.43
N LEU A 29 -2.17 -10.72 -1.06
CA LEU A 29 -3.61 -10.74 -0.98
C LEU A 29 -4.19 -9.86 -2.10
N THR A 30 -5.34 -10.26 -2.65
CA THR A 30 -6.06 -9.48 -3.68
C THR A 30 -6.55 -8.15 -3.12
N GLU A 31 -6.76 -7.14 -3.98
CA GLU A 31 -7.03 -5.74 -3.62
C GLU A 31 -8.18 -5.54 -2.60
N ASN A 32 -9.06 -6.53 -2.43
CA ASN A 32 -10.12 -6.58 -1.42
C ASN A 32 -9.67 -7.09 -0.04
N ASN A 33 -8.59 -6.53 0.52
CA ASN A 33 -8.27 -6.77 1.92
C ASN A 33 -8.99 -5.80 2.82
N LEU A 34 -9.90 -6.34 3.61
CA LEU A 34 -10.61 -5.63 4.67
C LEU A 34 -9.71 -5.32 5.88
N LEU A 35 -8.41 -5.08 5.68
CA LEU A 35 -7.58 -4.38 6.66
C LEU A 35 -7.96 -2.89 6.62
N ARG A 36 -9.20 -2.57 7.00
CA ARG A 36 -9.59 -1.20 7.31
C ARG A 36 -8.72 -0.76 8.47
N LEU A 37 -8.00 0.35 8.25
CA LEU A 37 -7.36 1.09 9.32
C LEU A 37 -8.44 1.41 10.36
N HIS A 38 -8.45 0.70 11.49
CA HIS A 38 -9.19 1.12 12.67
C HIS A 38 -8.46 2.35 13.21
N ILE A 39 -9.00 3.51 12.87
CA ILE A 39 -8.67 4.81 13.45
C ILE A 39 -9.43 5.00 14.75
#